data_AF-A0A8H6CXT1-F1
#
_entry.id   AF-A0A8H6CXT1-F1
#
_cell.length_a   1.000
_cell.length_b   1.000
_cell.length_c   1.000
_cell.angle_alpha   90.00
_cell.angle_beta   90.00
_cell.angle_gamma   90.00
#
_symmetry.space_group_name_H-M   'P 1'
#
loop_
_entity.id
_entity.type
_entity.pdbx_description
1 polymer ?
#
loop_
_entity_poly.entity_id
_entity_poly.type
_entity_poly.pdbx_seq_one_letter_code
_entity_poly.pdbx_strand_id
1 'polypeptide(L)'
;MSFSATTSSMSSDIFHKLPPELHFTIVGNLRSLEDVSSFTSASPIARRYFHANQRTSFLRPYIVQIHENFGDGALVPRALTLLELRKVRAQTRGLTSLQIQQRLKCYLDDKTLHDDEALLASEPKHEWKKDLGCIIALTKKVLPGVASILESYRNEVKRRFSRIPWLAEKAPEIPSADRRILVDEFLRHDIYCYLFYNGDESLFVEKLHSSRKYRSCLPQHLALILRSSPVLISILELIKHRHREILDHVETVLNRHLAFCQTTSKRNERNQVQDTMRQGGPSTVISRRLKECRLETSYKHDKKAYIDYMCYQGYPVLQYLEQLELPHLKDYVIETFFKITTKKRQEKAGWRVTTRYPGGIAES
;
A
#
# COMPACT_ATOMS: atom_id res chain seq x y z
N MET A 1 -22.48 -46.06 -39.67
CA MET A 1 -22.79 -44.62 -39.82
C MET A 1 -22.07 -43.87 -38.72
N SER A 2 -20.86 -43.42 -39.01
CA SER A 2 -19.99 -42.68 -38.10
C SER A 2 -20.15 -41.20 -38.40
N PHE A 3 -20.79 -40.47 -37.48
CA PHE A 3 -20.82 -39.02 -37.50
C PHE A 3 -19.47 -38.49 -36.99
N SER A 4 -18.60 -38.07 -37.89
CA SER A 4 -17.52 -37.15 -37.54
C SER A 4 -18.11 -35.77 -37.31
N ALA A 5 -18.30 -35.42 -36.04
CA ALA A 5 -18.52 -34.04 -35.64
C ALA A 5 -17.21 -33.26 -35.87
N THR A 6 -17.13 -32.52 -36.99
CA THR A 6 -16.16 -31.45 -37.19
C THR A 6 -16.38 -30.39 -36.11
N THR A 7 -15.56 -30.44 -35.07
CA THR A 7 -15.46 -29.36 -34.09
C THR A 7 -14.86 -28.13 -34.76
N SER A 8 -15.70 -27.12 -34.96
CA SER A 8 -15.41 -25.69 -34.78
C SER A 8 -14.01 -25.22 -35.19
N SER A 9 -13.92 -24.66 -36.39
CA SER A 9 -12.87 -23.75 -36.85
C SER A 9 -12.31 -22.88 -35.71
N MET A 10 -11.04 -23.10 -35.36
CA MET A 10 -10.26 -22.09 -34.65
C MET A 10 -10.23 -20.85 -35.54
N SER A 11 -10.75 -19.73 -35.03
CA SER A 11 -10.58 -18.39 -35.59
C SER A 11 -9.12 -18.23 -36.05
N SER A 12 -8.89 -18.26 -37.36
CA SER A 12 -7.54 -18.11 -37.90
C SER A 12 -7.01 -16.74 -37.52
N ASP A 13 -5.81 -16.68 -36.94
CA ASP A 13 -5.12 -15.44 -36.58
C ASP A 13 -5.06 -14.50 -37.80
N ILE A 14 -5.98 -13.52 -37.83
CA ILE A 14 -6.13 -12.59 -38.96
C ILE A 14 -4.85 -11.77 -39.13
N PHE A 15 -4.17 -11.47 -38.03
CA PHE A 15 -2.92 -10.71 -38.06
C PHE A 15 -1.88 -11.42 -38.91
N HIS A 16 -1.77 -12.76 -38.84
CA HIS A 16 -0.81 -13.50 -39.66
C HIS A 16 -1.02 -13.38 -41.17
N LYS A 17 -2.27 -13.20 -41.59
CA LYS A 17 -2.65 -13.17 -43.01
C LYS A 17 -2.45 -11.80 -43.64
N LEU A 18 -2.07 -10.79 -42.86
CA LEU A 18 -1.86 -9.44 -43.37
C LEU A 18 -0.50 -9.33 -44.09
N PRO A 19 -0.40 -8.45 -45.10
CA PRO A 19 0.88 -8.06 -45.67
C PRO A 19 1.83 -7.47 -44.60
N PRO A 20 3.15 -7.69 -44.71
CA PRO A 20 4.14 -7.17 -43.76
C PRO A 20 4.06 -5.66 -43.50
N GLU A 21 3.67 -4.88 -44.52
CA GLU A 21 3.52 -3.42 -44.44
C GLU A 21 2.43 -3.05 -43.42
N LEU A 22 1.30 -3.78 -43.43
CA LEU A 22 0.21 -3.56 -42.48
C LEU A 22 0.59 -3.97 -41.06
N HIS A 23 1.49 -4.94 -40.88
CA HIS A 23 2.03 -5.26 -39.54
C HIS A 23 2.76 -4.06 -38.94
N PHE A 24 3.63 -3.39 -39.71
CA PHE A 24 4.34 -2.20 -39.23
C PHE A 24 3.37 -1.08 -38.88
N THR A 25 2.35 -0.84 -39.71
CA THR A 25 1.32 0.18 -39.46
C THR A 25 0.50 -0.12 -38.20
N ILE A 26 0.07 -1.37 -38.00
CA ILE A 26 -0.72 -1.76 -36.82
C ILE A 26 0.09 -1.57 -35.54
N VAL A 27 1.32 -2.11 -35.51
CA VAL A 27 2.16 -2.02 -34.31
C VAL A 27 2.60 -0.58 -34.05
N GLY A 28 2.88 0.20 -35.11
CA GLY A 28 3.24 1.62 -34.99
C GLY A 28 2.11 2.52 -34.48
N ASN A 29 0.86 2.06 -34.57
CA ASN A 29 -0.31 2.77 -34.05
C ASN A 29 -0.69 2.36 -32.62
N LEU A 30 0.04 1.44 -31.96
CA LEU A 30 -0.19 1.11 -30.56
C LEU A 30 0.27 2.29 -29.69
N ARG A 31 -0.67 2.89 -28.93
CA ARG A 31 -0.41 4.13 -28.16
C ARG A 31 -0.23 3.91 -26.67
N SER A 32 -0.72 2.80 -26.14
CA SER A 32 -0.70 2.53 -24.70
C SER A 32 -0.16 1.14 -24.37
N LEU A 33 0.29 0.98 -23.12
CA LEU A 33 0.65 -0.33 -22.55
C LEU A 33 -0.52 -1.33 -22.59
N GLU A 34 -1.77 -0.85 -22.58
CA GLU A 34 -2.98 -1.68 -22.65
C GLU A 34 -3.20 -2.25 -24.03
N ASP A 35 -3.02 -1.41 -25.05
CA ASP A 35 -3.15 -1.81 -26.45
C ASP A 35 -2.09 -2.87 -26.78
N VAL A 36 -0.84 -2.63 -26.36
CA VAL A 36 0.26 -3.59 -26.57
C VAL A 36 0.01 -4.89 -25.80
N SER A 37 -0.43 -4.81 -24.53
CA SER A 37 -0.75 -6.01 -23.75
C SER A 37 -1.85 -6.83 -24.41
N SER A 38 -2.90 -6.18 -24.89
CA SER A 38 -4.05 -6.83 -25.53
C SER A 38 -3.64 -7.43 -26.87
N PHE A 39 -2.91 -6.67 -27.70
CA PHE A 39 -2.38 -7.09 -28.99
C PHE A 39 -1.46 -8.32 -28.87
N THR A 40 -0.48 -8.28 -27.97
CA THR A 40 0.47 -9.39 -27.76
C THR A 40 -0.15 -10.61 -27.07
N SER A 41 -1.30 -10.46 -26.43
CA SER A 41 -2.08 -11.57 -25.85
C SER A 41 -3.02 -12.21 -26.87
N ALA A 42 -3.56 -11.41 -27.81
CA ALA A 42 -4.51 -11.87 -28.81
C ALA A 42 -3.88 -12.74 -29.91
N SER A 43 -2.59 -12.57 -30.20
CA SER A 43 -1.90 -13.35 -31.24
C SER A 43 -0.44 -13.67 -30.86
N PRO A 44 -0.01 -14.95 -30.96
CA PRO A 44 1.40 -15.32 -30.82
C PRO A 44 2.31 -14.67 -31.87
N ILE A 45 1.78 -14.38 -33.06
CA ILE A 45 2.52 -13.78 -34.17
C ILE A 45 2.67 -12.28 -33.94
N ALA A 46 1.60 -11.61 -33.52
CA ALA A 46 1.62 -10.24 -33.03
C ALA A 46 2.68 -10.04 -31.93
N ARG A 47 2.74 -10.98 -30.97
CA ARG A 47 3.76 -11.00 -29.91
C ARG A 47 5.18 -11.08 -30.46
N ARG A 48 5.46 -12.04 -31.35
CA ARG A 48 6.79 -12.18 -31.98
C ARG A 48 7.16 -10.91 -32.75
N TYR A 49 6.21 -10.36 -33.50
CA TYR A 49 6.44 -9.18 -34.32
C TYR A 49 6.73 -7.93 -33.48
N PHE A 50 5.95 -7.71 -32.41
CA PHE A 50 6.21 -6.62 -31.45
C PHE A 50 7.61 -6.75 -30.84
N HIS A 51 7.97 -7.95 -30.37
CA HIS A 51 9.28 -8.20 -29.74
C HIS A 51 10.46 -8.01 -30.69
N ALA A 52 10.31 -8.34 -31.98
CA ALA A 52 11.37 -8.21 -32.98
C ALA A 52 11.57 -6.76 -33.44
N ASN A 53 10.49 -5.97 -33.55
CA ASN A 53 10.55 -4.71 -34.32
C ASN A 53 10.37 -3.43 -33.50
N GLN A 54 9.50 -3.42 -32.48
CA GLN A 54 9.08 -2.16 -31.84
C GLN A 54 9.22 -2.13 -30.32
N ARG A 55 9.50 -3.28 -29.69
CA ARG A 55 9.65 -3.41 -28.23
C ARG A 55 10.55 -2.35 -27.61
N THR A 56 11.75 -2.17 -28.14
CA THR A 56 12.76 -1.30 -27.52
C THR A 56 12.36 0.18 -27.61
N SER A 57 11.89 0.64 -28.77
CA SER A 57 11.45 2.03 -28.95
C SER A 57 10.19 2.33 -28.15
N PHE A 58 9.22 1.41 -28.14
CA PHE A 58 7.97 1.55 -27.40
C PHE A 58 8.17 1.55 -25.87
N LEU A 59 9.04 0.68 -25.35
CA LEU A 59 9.26 0.55 -23.91
C LEU A 59 10.16 1.64 -23.33
N ARG A 60 10.98 2.30 -24.16
CA ARG A 60 11.99 3.27 -23.71
C ARG A 60 11.41 4.40 -22.83
N PRO A 61 10.30 5.07 -23.18
CA PRO A 61 9.72 6.11 -22.32
C PRO A 61 9.34 5.60 -20.93
N TYR A 62 8.79 4.39 -20.83
CA TYR A 62 8.41 3.78 -19.55
C TYR A 62 9.63 3.38 -18.71
N ILE A 63 10.70 2.87 -19.36
CA ILE A 63 11.96 2.57 -18.70
C ILE A 63 12.59 3.84 -18.13
N VAL A 64 12.58 4.94 -18.89
CA VAL A 64 13.06 6.26 -18.42
C VAL A 64 12.24 6.71 -17.22
N GLN A 65 10.92 6.64 -17.30
CA GLN A 65 10.03 7.03 -16.20
C GLN A 65 10.27 6.22 -14.92
N ILE A 66 10.49 4.91 -15.03
CA ILE A 66 10.84 4.04 -13.89
C ILE A 66 12.17 4.49 -13.28
N HIS A 67 13.20 4.71 -14.09
CA HIS A 67 14.50 5.19 -13.60
C HIS A 67 14.41 6.56 -12.93
N GLU A 68 13.67 7.50 -13.52
CA GLU A 68 13.46 8.82 -12.95
C GLU A 68 12.78 8.74 -11.58
N ASN A 69 11.75 7.92 -11.42
CA ASN A 69 11.06 7.83 -10.13
C ASN A 69 11.83 7.03 -9.09
N PHE A 70 12.49 5.94 -9.49
CA PHE A 70 13.18 5.06 -8.56
C PHE A 70 14.55 5.60 -8.15
N GLY A 71 15.14 6.51 -8.94
CA GLY A 71 16.51 6.98 -8.78
C GLY A 71 17.57 5.95 -9.19
N ASP A 72 17.26 4.65 -9.08
CA ASP A 72 18.14 3.53 -9.43
C ASP A 72 17.33 2.30 -9.89
N GLY A 73 17.77 1.67 -10.98
CA GLY A 73 17.18 0.43 -11.49
C GLY A 73 17.40 -0.80 -10.60
N ALA A 74 18.37 -0.75 -9.69
CA ALA A 74 18.63 -1.81 -8.71
C ALA A 74 17.46 -2.03 -7.73
N LEU A 75 16.53 -1.09 -7.62
CA LEU A 75 15.34 -1.23 -6.78
C LEU A 75 14.18 -1.98 -7.46
N VAL A 76 14.27 -2.25 -8.76
CA VAL A 76 13.21 -2.94 -9.51
C VAL A 76 12.93 -4.35 -8.97
N PRO A 77 13.93 -5.20 -8.67
CA PRO A 77 13.67 -6.51 -8.06
C PRO A 77 12.86 -6.41 -6.76
N ARG A 78 13.17 -5.44 -5.90
CA ARG A 78 12.39 -5.20 -4.67
C ARG A 78 10.94 -4.80 -4.97
N ALA A 79 10.71 -3.97 -5.98
CA ALA A 79 9.36 -3.63 -6.41
C ALA A 79 8.59 -4.84 -6.99
N LEU A 80 9.28 -5.75 -7.69
CA LEU A 80 8.68 -7.00 -8.17
C LEU A 80 8.31 -7.91 -7.00
N THR A 81 9.16 -8.03 -5.97
CA THR A 81 8.83 -8.75 -4.73
C THR A 81 7.57 -8.19 -4.07
N LEU A 82 7.45 -6.86 -3.99
CA LEU A 82 6.25 -6.20 -3.48
C LEU A 82 5.00 -6.58 -4.30
N LEU A 83 5.10 -6.65 -5.63
CA LEU A 83 3.98 -7.04 -6.48
C LEU A 83 3.54 -8.48 -6.27
N GLU A 84 4.49 -9.41 -6.17
CA GLU A 84 4.18 -10.81 -5.87
C GLU A 84 3.55 -10.96 -4.49
N LEU A 85 4.07 -10.25 -3.48
CA LEU A 85 3.45 -10.23 -2.15
C LEU A 85 2.01 -9.70 -2.19
N ARG A 86 1.76 -8.61 -2.92
CA ARG A 86 0.40 -8.07 -3.11
C ARG A 86 -0.53 -9.08 -3.76
N LYS A 87 -0.04 -9.82 -4.76
CA LYS A 87 -0.79 -10.88 -5.45
C LYS A 87 -1.11 -12.04 -4.50
N VAL A 88 -0.13 -12.55 -3.76
CA VAL A 88 -0.34 -13.60 -2.76
C VAL A 88 -1.36 -13.15 -1.73
N ARG A 89 -1.27 -11.91 -1.26
CA ARG A 89 -2.18 -11.33 -0.26
C ARG A 89 -3.59 -11.13 -0.78
N ALA A 90 -3.76 -10.81 -2.06
CA ALA A 90 -5.08 -10.79 -2.69
C ALA A 90 -5.70 -12.19 -2.73
N GLN A 91 -4.90 -13.23 -2.95
CA GLN A 91 -5.32 -14.64 -2.97
C GLN A 91 -5.53 -15.26 -1.58
N THR A 92 -5.18 -14.55 -0.50
CA THR A 92 -5.36 -15.02 0.88
C THR A 92 -6.55 -14.38 1.59
N ARG A 93 -7.42 -13.66 0.87
CA ARG A 93 -8.65 -13.10 1.44
C ARG A 93 -9.54 -14.22 1.97
N GLY A 94 -9.98 -14.09 3.23
CA GLY A 94 -10.81 -15.10 3.91
C GLY A 94 -10.04 -16.28 4.50
N LEU A 95 -8.72 -16.35 4.33
CA LEU A 95 -7.90 -17.36 4.99
C LEU A 95 -7.56 -16.99 6.43
N THR A 96 -7.29 -17.99 7.25
CA THR A 96 -6.79 -17.80 8.61
C THR A 96 -5.35 -17.30 8.62
N SER A 97 -4.93 -16.62 9.69
CA SER A 97 -3.56 -16.13 9.83
C SER A 97 -2.50 -17.22 9.73
N LEU A 98 -2.79 -18.45 10.17
CA LEU A 98 -1.87 -19.59 10.01
C LEU A 98 -1.68 -19.98 8.54
N GLN A 99 -2.76 -20.03 7.76
CA GLN A 99 -2.69 -20.32 6.32
C GLN A 99 -1.95 -19.20 5.56
N ILE A 100 -2.14 -17.95 5.97
CA ILE A 100 -1.41 -16.80 5.42
C ILE A 100 0.09 -16.94 5.72
N GLN A 101 0.46 -17.26 6.97
CA GLN A 101 1.85 -17.48 7.36
C GLN A 101 2.52 -18.56 6.51
N GLN A 102 1.86 -19.71 6.31
CA GLN A 102 2.39 -20.80 5.50
C GLN A 102 2.69 -20.37 4.06
N ARG A 103 1.82 -19.54 3.45
CA ARG A 103 2.04 -19.01 2.10
C ARG A 103 3.13 -17.95 2.02
N LEU A 104 3.35 -17.18 3.09
CA LEU A 104 4.35 -16.11 3.12
C LEU A 104 5.73 -16.57 3.60
N LYS A 105 5.83 -17.78 4.17
CA LYS A 105 7.06 -18.30 4.79
C LYS A 105 8.25 -18.31 3.81
N CYS A 106 8.03 -18.69 2.54
CA CYS A 106 9.08 -18.73 1.53
C CYS A 106 9.76 -17.36 1.31
N TYR A 107 9.02 -16.26 1.40
CA TYR A 107 9.58 -14.91 1.28
C TYR A 107 10.42 -14.52 2.50
N LEU A 108 10.10 -15.02 3.69
CA LEU A 108 10.91 -14.74 4.89
C LEU A 108 12.25 -15.47 4.89
N ASP A 109 12.29 -16.62 4.24
CA ASP A 109 13.49 -17.47 4.18
C ASP A 109 14.35 -17.13 2.94
N ASP A 110 13.86 -16.26 2.05
CA ASP A 110 14.60 -15.73 0.91
C ASP A 110 15.66 -14.71 1.34
N LYS A 111 16.93 -15.01 1.10
CA LYS A 111 18.08 -14.18 1.47
C LYS A 111 18.10 -12.83 0.74
N THR A 112 17.46 -12.73 -0.43
CA THR A 112 17.40 -11.47 -1.20
C THR A 112 16.59 -10.37 -0.50
N LEU A 113 15.73 -10.74 0.44
CA LEU A 113 14.99 -9.79 1.29
C LEU A 113 15.82 -9.23 2.45
N HIS A 114 16.98 -9.84 2.76
CA HIS A 114 17.79 -9.56 3.94
C HIS A 114 19.18 -9.00 3.64
N ASP A 115 19.78 -9.29 2.49
CA ASP A 115 21.12 -8.82 2.13
C ASP A 115 21.10 -7.69 1.10
N ASP A 116 21.51 -6.50 1.54
CA ASP A 116 21.73 -5.33 0.68
C ASP A 116 22.82 -5.60 -0.37
N GLU A 117 23.85 -6.39 -0.02
CA GLU A 117 24.89 -6.85 -0.97
C GLU A 117 24.38 -7.87 -1.97
N ALA A 118 23.46 -8.77 -1.59
CA ALA A 118 22.91 -9.75 -2.53
C ALA A 118 21.98 -9.10 -3.57
N LEU A 119 21.23 -8.06 -3.19
CA LEU A 119 20.43 -7.26 -4.11
C LEU A 119 21.27 -6.40 -5.07
N LEU A 120 22.45 -5.94 -4.61
CA LEU A 120 23.42 -5.21 -5.43
C LEU A 120 24.27 -6.14 -6.31
N ALA A 121 24.58 -7.36 -5.84
CA ALA A 121 25.33 -8.37 -6.56
C ALA A 121 24.46 -9.18 -7.53
N SER A 122 23.17 -9.33 -7.22
CA SER A 122 22.17 -9.83 -8.16
C SER A 122 21.65 -8.65 -8.99
N GLU A 123 22.48 -8.04 -9.82
CA GLU A 123 21.91 -7.38 -11.00
C GLU A 123 21.16 -8.47 -11.77
N PRO A 124 19.83 -8.45 -11.86
CA PRO A 124 19.16 -9.28 -12.85
C PRO A 124 19.41 -8.58 -14.18
N LYS A 125 20.62 -8.74 -14.74
CA LYS A 125 21.18 -8.18 -15.99
C LYS A 125 20.19 -7.40 -16.85
N HIS A 126 19.73 -6.23 -16.39
CA HIS A 126 18.67 -5.44 -17.05
C HIS A 126 17.51 -6.24 -17.69
N GLU A 127 17.19 -7.46 -17.22
CA GLU A 127 16.26 -8.37 -17.92
C GLU A 127 14.84 -7.83 -17.85
N TRP A 128 14.50 -7.18 -16.74
CA TRP A 128 13.24 -6.49 -16.54
C TRP A 128 12.98 -5.39 -17.58
N LYS A 129 14.03 -4.74 -18.12
CA LYS A 129 13.88 -3.69 -19.14
C LYS A 129 13.37 -4.26 -20.46
N LYS A 130 13.58 -5.55 -20.66
CA LYS A 130 13.06 -6.27 -21.81
C LYS A 130 11.63 -6.71 -21.48
N ASP A 131 11.35 -7.25 -20.30
CA ASP A 131 10.04 -7.81 -19.97
C ASP A 131 8.90 -6.77 -19.99
N LEU A 132 7.99 -6.92 -20.96
CA LEU A 132 6.81 -6.07 -21.13
C LEU A 132 5.85 -6.23 -19.94
N GLY A 133 5.67 -7.45 -19.44
CA GLY A 133 4.82 -7.73 -18.28
C GLY A 133 5.34 -7.05 -17.03
N CYS A 134 6.66 -7.09 -16.79
CA CYS A 134 7.28 -6.36 -15.69
C CYS A 134 7.05 -4.85 -15.79
N ILE A 135 7.30 -4.25 -16.96
CA ILE A 135 7.12 -2.79 -17.15
C ILE A 135 5.67 -2.40 -16.94
N ILE A 136 4.71 -3.14 -17.52
CA ILE A 136 3.27 -2.89 -17.30
C ILE A 136 2.93 -2.94 -15.81
N ALA A 137 3.40 -3.97 -15.11
CA ALA A 137 3.11 -4.14 -13.68
C ALA A 137 3.71 -3.00 -12.84
N LEU A 138 4.97 -2.63 -13.09
CA LEU A 138 5.64 -1.53 -12.39
C LEU A 138 4.93 -0.19 -12.64
N THR A 139 4.71 0.17 -13.91
CA THR A 139 4.08 1.45 -14.29
C THR A 139 2.66 1.58 -13.75
N LYS A 140 1.87 0.50 -13.74
CA LYS A 140 0.47 0.57 -13.30
C LYS A 140 0.26 0.37 -11.80
N LYS A 141 1.09 -0.42 -11.14
CA LYS A 141 0.80 -0.91 -9.78
C LYS A 141 1.79 -0.43 -8.72
N VAL A 142 2.99 -0.01 -9.10
CA VAL A 142 4.01 0.48 -8.14
C VAL A 142 4.27 1.96 -8.31
N LEU A 143 4.51 2.38 -9.56
CA LEU A 143 4.91 3.74 -9.90
C LEU A 143 3.96 4.82 -9.37
N PRO A 144 2.62 4.67 -9.40
CA PRO A 144 1.73 5.70 -8.85
C PRO A 144 1.93 5.94 -7.35
N GLY A 145 2.22 4.88 -6.58
CA GLY A 145 2.50 5.01 -5.15
C GLY A 145 3.86 5.64 -4.88
N VAL A 146 4.87 5.28 -5.68
CA VAL A 146 6.21 5.90 -5.62
C VAL A 146 6.13 7.39 -5.97
N ALA A 147 5.42 7.76 -7.05
CA ALA A 147 5.25 9.15 -7.43
C ALA A 147 4.53 9.96 -6.34
N SER A 148 3.46 9.39 -5.77
CA SER A 148 2.69 10.06 -4.72
C SER A 148 3.48 10.23 -3.41
N ILE A 149 4.31 9.26 -3.00
CA ILE A 149 5.16 9.42 -1.81
C ILE A 149 6.28 10.45 -2.03
N LEU A 150 6.87 10.49 -3.23
CA LEU A 150 7.87 11.52 -3.59
C LEU A 150 7.26 12.92 -3.61
N GLU A 151 6.04 13.06 -4.13
CA GLU A 151 5.33 14.34 -4.12
C GLU A 151 4.93 14.75 -2.70
N SER A 152 4.49 13.80 -1.87
CA SER A 152 4.20 14.04 -0.44
C SER A 152 5.45 14.51 0.31
N TYR A 153 6.59 13.88 0.05
CA TYR A 153 7.87 14.28 0.61
C TYR A 153 8.25 15.70 0.16
N ARG A 154 8.15 16.00 -1.15
CA ARG A 154 8.43 17.33 -1.70
C ARG A 154 7.56 18.40 -1.05
N ASN A 155 6.26 18.13 -0.87
CA ASN A 155 5.34 19.07 -0.24
C ASN A 155 5.63 19.29 1.23
N GLU A 156 6.00 18.24 1.96
CA GLU A 156 6.41 18.35 3.35
C GLU A 156 7.72 19.13 3.51
N VAL A 157 8.69 18.88 2.64
CA VAL A 157 9.94 19.66 2.54
C VAL A 157 9.59 21.14 2.31
N LYS A 158 8.81 21.46 1.27
CA LYS A 158 8.34 22.83 0.98
C LYS A 158 7.67 23.47 2.20
N ARG A 159 6.81 22.75 2.91
CA ARG A 159 6.10 23.24 4.11
C ARG A 159 7.05 23.55 5.27
N ARG A 160 8.14 22.78 5.43
CA ARG A 160 9.16 23.09 6.43
C ARG A 160 10.00 24.30 6.03
N PHE A 161 10.36 24.40 4.75
CA PHE A 161 11.10 25.52 4.19
C PHE A 161 10.29 26.83 4.14
N SER A 162 8.98 26.77 3.94
CA SER A 162 8.11 27.97 3.94
C SER A 162 8.02 28.64 5.31
N ARG A 163 8.43 27.94 6.38
CA ARG A 163 8.58 28.52 7.73
C ARG A 163 9.90 29.27 7.90
N ILE A 164 10.78 29.24 6.89
CA ILE A 164 12.10 29.89 6.87
C ILE A 164 12.10 30.90 5.71
N PRO A 165 11.85 32.20 6.00
CA PRO A 165 11.59 33.21 4.97
C PRO A 165 12.65 33.32 3.86
N TRP A 166 13.93 33.10 4.17
CA TRP A 166 15.03 33.23 3.19
C TRP A 166 15.28 31.97 2.32
N LEU A 167 14.55 30.87 2.54
CA LEU A 167 14.67 29.63 1.75
C LEU A 167 13.38 29.23 1.02
N ALA A 168 12.29 29.98 1.19
CA ALA A 168 10.98 29.65 0.63
C ALA A 168 10.97 29.55 -0.91
N GLU A 169 11.84 30.29 -1.61
CA GLU A 169 11.97 30.28 -3.08
C GLU A 169 12.93 29.21 -3.61
N LYS A 170 13.70 28.55 -2.74
CA LYS A 170 14.75 27.58 -3.11
C LYS A 170 14.46 26.19 -2.56
N ALA A 171 13.23 25.72 -2.65
CA ALA A 171 12.94 24.33 -2.30
C ALA A 171 13.78 23.40 -3.21
N PRO A 172 14.76 22.66 -2.66
CA PRO A 172 15.67 21.90 -3.49
C PRO A 172 14.91 20.75 -4.19
N GLU A 173 15.27 20.48 -5.44
CA GLU A 173 14.88 19.21 -6.05
C GLU A 173 15.50 18.06 -5.25
N ILE A 174 14.77 16.94 -5.11
CA ILE A 174 15.27 15.76 -4.42
C ILE A 174 16.40 15.17 -5.26
N PRO A 175 17.67 15.16 -4.77
CA PRO A 175 18.78 14.53 -5.47
C PRO A 175 18.49 13.06 -5.78
N SER A 176 19.08 12.52 -6.85
CA SER A 176 18.86 11.13 -7.26
C SER A 176 19.22 10.11 -6.17
N ALA A 177 20.30 10.36 -5.42
CA ALA A 177 20.72 9.53 -4.29
C ALA A 177 19.67 9.49 -3.17
N ASP A 178 19.12 10.66 -2.80
CA ASP A 178 18.07 10.76 -1.78
C ASP A 178 16.78 10.09 -2.25
N ARG A 179 16.45 10.23 -3.55
CA ARG A 179 15.29 9.57 -4.17
C ARG A 179 15.41 8.06 -4.08
N ARG A 180 16.57 7.48 -4.42
CA ARG A 180 16.84 6.04 -4.29
C ARG A 180 16.60 5.58 -2.85
N ILE A 181 17.14 6.29 -1.87
CA ILE A 181 17.00 5.93 -0.45
C ILE A 181 15.53 5.97 -0.03
N LEU A 182 14.81 7.05 -0.35
CA LEU A 182 13.39 7.20 -0.03
C LEU A 182 12.53 6.10 -0.66
N VAL A 183 12.76 5.78 -1.94
CA VAL A 183 12.01 4.73 -2.63
C VAL A 183 12.33 3.35 -2.06
N ASP A 184 13.59 3.08 -1.74
CA ASP A 184 13.98 1.82 -1.11
C ASP A 184 13.32 1.64 0.27
N GLU A 185 13.34 2.68 1.11
CA GLU A 185 12.63 2.67 2.40
C GLU A 185 11.14 2.44 2.25
N PHE A 186 10.52 3.10 1.28
CA PHE A 186 9.11 2.93 0.96
C PHE A 186 8.80 1.48 0.59
N LEU A 187 9.56 0.89 -0.34
CA LEU A 187 9.37 -0.49 -0.75
C LEU A 187 9.57 -1.47 0.41
N ARG A 188 10.61 -1.27 1.24
CA ARG A 188 10.87 -2.10 2.43
C ARG A 188 9.73 -2.01 3.44
N HIS A 189 9.21 -0.81 3.71
CA HIS A 189 8.09 -0.60 4.62
C HIS A 189 6.83 -1.32 4.14
N ASP A 190 6.52 -1.20 2.85
CA ASP A 190 5.33 -1.82 2.27
C ASP A 190 5.43 -3.36 2.28
N ILE A 191 6.60 -3.90 1.89
CA ILE A 191 6.92 -5.33 1.99
C ILE A 191 6.74 -5.81 3.43
N TYR A 192 7.28 -5.07 4.40
CA TYR A 192 7.16 -5.40 5.82
C TYR A 192 5.69 -5.47 6.28
N CYS A 193 4.86 -4.52 5.86
CA CYS A 193 3.43 -4.54 6.18
C CYS A 193 2.75 -5.81 5.64
N TYR A 194 3.03 -6.18 4.38
CA TYR A 194 2.43 -7.37 3.76
C TYR A 194 2.90 -8.70 4.34
N LEU A 195 4.17 -8.78 4.77
CA LEU A 195 4.74 -9.99 5.37
C LEU A 195 4.25 -10.22 6.80
N PHE A 196 4.21 -9.16 7.60
CA PHE A 196 4.09 -9.32 9.06
C PHE A 196 2.70 -9.02 9.62
N TYR A 197 1.82 -8.35 8.88
CA TYR A 197 0.52 -7.91 9.42
C TYR A 197 -0.66 -8.45 8.60
N ASN A 198 -1.71 -8.87 9.29
CA ASN A 198 -3.01 -9.21 8.74
C ASN A 198 -4.10 -8.48 9.54
N GLY A 199 -4.44 -7.26 9.11
CA GLY A 199 -5.33 -6.39 9.87
C GLY A 199 -4.75 -6.09 11.25
N ASP A 200 -5.35 -6.68 12.29
CA ASP A 200 -4.96 -6.47 13.69
C ASP A 200 -4.03 -7.56 14.24
N GLU A 201 -3.69 -8.56 13.44
CA GLU A 201 -2.89 -9.72 13.84
C GLU A 201 -1.48 -9.65 13.26
N SER A 202 -0.48 -9.90 14.10
CA SER A 202 0.90 -10.11 13.66
C SER A 202 1.10 -11.57 13.27
N LEU A 203 1.58 -11.80 12.05
CA LEU A 203 1.72 -13.13 11.48
C LEU A 203 2.94 -13.88 12.02
N PHE A 204 4.04 -13.20 12.32
CA PHE A 204 5.28 -13.87 12.75
C PHE A 204 5.84 -13.23 14.02
N VAL A 205 5.18 -13.48 15.16
CA VAL A 205 5.51 -12.86 16.47
C VAL A 205 6.98 -13.11 16.86
N GLU A 206 7.47 -14.34 16.66
CA GLU A 206 8.84 -14.74 17.00
C GLU A 206 9.90 -14.01 16.14
N LYS A 207 9.67 -13.92 14.82
CA LYS A 207 10.56 -13.19 13.91
C LYS A 207 10.43 -11.67 14.04
N LEU A 208 9.35 -11.12 14.63
CA LEU A 208 9.15 -9.68 14.83
C LEU A 208 10.17 -9.05 15.78
N HIS A 209 10.70 -9.83 16.72
CA HIS A 209 11.73 -9.38 17.68
C HIS A 209 13.12 -9.41 17.04
N SER A 210 13.40 -10.40 16.19
CA SER A 210 14.61 -10.49 15.37
C SER A 210 14.62 -9.49 14.19
N SER A 211 13.44 -9.10 13.69
CA SER A 211 13.28 -8.07 12.66
C SER A 211 13.49 -6.64 13.20
N ARG A 212 13.99 -6.48 14.43
CA ARG A 212 14.52 -5.19 14.88
C ARG A 212 15.57 -4.66 13.91
N LYS A 213 16.31 -5.51 13.18
CA LYS A 213 17.16 -5.10 12.04
C LYS A 213 16.39 -4.34 10.95
N TYR A 214 15.20 -4.80 10.55
CA TYR A 214 14.33 -4.08 9.59
C TYR A 214 13.87 -2.72 10.15
N ARG A 215 13.57 -2.64 11.46
CA ARG A 215 13.22 -1.39 12.15
C ARG A 215 14.42 -0.51 12.51
N SER A 216 15.64 -1.04 12.61
CA SER A 216 16.84 -0.31 13.04
C SER A 216 17.66 0.19 11.86
N CYS A 217 17.58 -0.46 10.70
CA CYS A 217 18.20 0.02 9.46
C CYS A 217 17.51 1.27 8.90
N LEU A 218 16.19 1.44 9.08
CA LEU A 218 15.47 2.66 8.67
C LEU A 218 15.98 3.92 9.43
N PRO A 219 16.03 3.93 10.78
CA PRO A 219 16.50 5.11 11.51
C PRO A 219 18.02 5.29 11.49
N GLN A 220 18.84 4.24 11.35
CA GLN A 220 20.31 4.39 11.46
C GLN A 220 20.96 4.96 10.19
N HIS A 221 20.51 4.56 8.99
CA HIS A 221 20.97 5.18 7.74
C HIS A 221 20.48 6.63 7.65
N LEU A 222 19.21 6.88 8.02
CA LEU A 222 18.70 8.24 8.13
C LEU A 222 19.40 9.03 9.23
N ALA A 223 19.75 8.48 10.40
CA ALA A 223 20.44 9.24 11.45
C ALA A 223 21.84 9.72 11.04
N LEU A 224 22.53 8.97 10.17
CA LEU A 224 23.80 9.38 9.57
C LEU A 224 23.60 10.49 8.52
N ILE A 225 22.54 10.41 7.70
CA ILE A 225 22.24 11.39 6.64
C ILE A 225 21.57 12.67 7.21
N LEU A 226 20.69 12.51 8.20
CA LEU A 226 20.01 13.57 8.98
C LEU A 226 20.99 14.41 9.80
N ARG A 227 22.11 13.81 10.23
CA ARG A 227 23.23 14.55 10.84
C ARG A 227 23.88 15.52 9.86
N SER A 228 23.72 15.29 8.55
CA SER A 228 24.30 16.11 7.47
C SER A 228 23.26 16.93 6.71
N SER A 229 21.95 16.66 6.86
CA SER A 229 20.88 17.41 6.20
C SER A 229 19.64 17.53 7.10
N PRO A 230 19.25 18.75 7.51
CA PRO A 230 18.03 19.01 8.31
C PRO A 230 16.71 18.75 7.55
N VAL A 231 16.80 18.24 6.31
CA VAL A 231 15.70 18.14 5.35
C VAL A 231 15.11 16.73 5.25
N LEU A 232 15.86 15.68 5.62
CA LEU A 232 15.33 14.33 5.49
C LEU A 232 14.21 14.06 6.52
N ILE A 233 13.21 13.33 6.07
CA ILE A 233 12.07 12.87 6.85
C ILE A 233 11.96 11.39 6.50
N SER A 234 11.92 10.52 7.50
CA SER A 234 11.76 9.10 7.21
C SER A 234 10.44 8.84 6.50
N ILE A 235 10.38 7.85 5.61
CA ILE A 235 9.11 7.47 4.98
C ILE A 235 8.05 7.11 6.02
N LEU A 236 8.45 6.48 7.13
CA LEU A 236 7.52 6.16 8.21
C LEU A 236 6.95 7.42 8.88
N GLU A 237 7.75 8.45 9.11
CA GLU A 237 7.27 9.73 9.63
C GLU A 237 6.33 10.43 8.65
N LEU A 238 6.63 10.37 7.35
CA LEU A 238 5.76 10.90 6.31
C LEU A 238 4.41 10.18 6.31
N ILE A 239 4.39 8.85 6.30
CA ILE A 239 3.16 8.04 6.38
C ILE A 239 2.38 8.34 7.67
N LYS A 240 3.07 8.44 8.82
CA LYS A 240 2.46 8.83 10.10
C LYS A 240 1.84 10.21 10.04
N HIS A 241 2.51 11.16 9.39
CA HIS A 241 2.01 12.51 9.21
C HIS A 241 0.74 12.52 8.36
N ARG A 242 0.71 11.79 7.25
CA ARG A 242 -0.46 11.71 6.36
C ARG A 242 -1.67 11.08 7.05
N HIS A 243 -1.49 9.96 7.76
CA HIS A 243 -2.57 9.39 8.56
C HIS A 243 -3.06 10.35 9.67
N ARG A 244 -2.15 11.17 10.21
CA ARG A 244 -2.49 12.19 11.21
C ARG A 244 -3.35 13.28 10.60
N GLU A 245 -3.02 13.77 9.42
CA GLU A 245 -3.83 14.77 8.71
C GLU A 245 -5.24 14.26 8.42
N ILE A 246 -5.38 13.01 7.97
CA ILE A 246 -6.69 12.37 7.75
C ILE A 246 -7.50 12.33 9.04
N LEU A 247 -6.88 11.89 10.14
CA LEU A 247 -7.55 11.78 11.43
C LEU A 247 -7.93 13.16 12.00
N ASP A 248 -7.02 14.15 11.92
CA ASP A 248 -7.27 15.53 12.36
C ASP A 248 -8.39 16.18 11.53
N HIS A 249 -8.48 15.88 10.23
CA HIS A 249 -9.54 16.36 9.36
C HIS A 249 -10.92 15.83 9.79
N VAL A 250 -11.05 14.52 10.01
CA VAL A 250 -12.32 13.90 10.46
C VAL A 250 -12.73 14.43 11.84
N GLU A 251 -11.77 14.59 12.76
CA GLU A 251 -12.05 15.16 14.09
C GLU A 251 -12.53 16.61 14.02
N THR A 252 -11.92 17.43 13.16
CA THR A 252 -12.33 18.83 12.93
C THR A 252 -13.77 18.91 12.38
N VAL A 253 -14.11 18.04 11.43
CA VAL A 253 -15.46 17.99 10.84
C VAL A 253 -16.50 17.59 11.88
N LEU A 254 -16.20 16.59 12.71
CA LEU A 254 -17.07 16.17 13.82
C LEU A 254 -17.30 17.29 14.84
N ASN A 255 -16.23 17.96 15.26
CA ASN A 255 -16.31 19.07 16.21
C ASN A 255 -17.16 20.24 15.69
N ARG A 256 -17.05 20.58 14.40
CA ARG A 256 -17.86 21.64 13.78
C ARG A 256 -19.34 21.29 13.71
N HIS A 257 -19.66 20.04 13.37
CA HIS A 257 -21.05 19.58 13.31
C HIS A 257 -21.74 19.61 14.68
N LEU A 258 -20.99 19.43 15.77
CA LEU A 258 -21.56 19.40 17.13
C LEU A 258 -21.53 20.72 17.88
N ALA A 259 -20.61 21.63 17.53
CA ALA A 259 -20.69 23.01 17.99
C ALA A 259 -22.03 23.66 17.60
N PHE A 260 -22.65 23.18 16.52
CA PHE A 260 -23.99 23.58 16.09
C PHE A 260 -25.13 22.90 16.87
N CYS A 261 -24.88 21.77 17.55
CA CYS A 261 -25.94 20.87 18.03
C CYS A 261 -26.15 20.79 19.55
N GLN A 262 -25.24 21.15 20.47
CA GLN A 262 -25.62 21.27 21.91
C GLN A 262 -24.57 21.81 22.92
N THR A 263 -25.14 22.35 24.00
CA THR A 263 -24.62 22.97 25.23
C THR A 263 -24.27 21.99 26.37
N THR A 264 -24.22 20.68 26.12
CA THR A 264 -23.97 19.63 27.14
C THR A 264 -22.57 19.04 27.02
N SER A 265 -21.95 18.70 28.17
CA SER A 265 -20.63 18.06 28.23
C SER A 265 -20.61 16.76 27.41
N LYS A 266 -19.65 16.66 26.47
CA LYS A 266 -19.44 15.49 25.59
C LYS A 266 -19.36 14.14 26.32
N ARG A 267 -18.93 14.15 27.59
CA ARG A 267 -18.86 12.95 28.44
C ARG A 267 -20.24 12.51 28.92
N ASN A 268 -21.15 13.46 29.14
CA ASN A 268 -22.52 13.20 29.56
C ASN A 268 -23.34 12.64 28.38
N GLU A 269 -23.14 13.18 27.17
CA GLU A 269 -23.78 12.64 25.96
C GLU A 269 -23.36 11.18 25.71
N ARG A 270 -22.06 10.88 25.84
CA ARG A 270 -21.58 9.50 25.74
C ARG A 270 -22.27 8.57 26.75
N ASN A 271 -22.38 9.00 28.00
CA ASN A 271 -23.01 8.18 29.05
C ASN A 271 -24.49 7.95 28.75
N GLN A 272 -25.22 9.00 28.33
CA GLN A 272 -26.61 8.89 27.90
C GLN A 272 -26.77 7.91 26.73
N VAL A 273 -25.95 8.01 25.68
CA VAL A 273 -25.98 7.09 24.53
C VAL A 273 -25.70 5.65 24.96
N GLN A 274 -24.76 5.43 25.88
CA GLN A 274 -24.48 4.10 26.43
C GLN A 274 -25.66 3.55 27.26
N ASP A 275 -26.33 4.40 28.02
CA ASP A 275 -27.48 4.00 28.83
C ASP A 275 -28.71 3.72 27.96
N THR A 276 -28.93 4.48 26.88
CA THR A 276 -29.96 4.17 25.87
C THR A 276 -29.72 2.81 25.22
N MET A 277 -28.46 2.47 24.88
CA MET A 277 -28.13 1.13 24.34
C MET A 277 -28.36 -0.02 25.33
N ARG A 278 -28.28 0.24 26.64
CA ARG A 278 -28.53 -0.76 27.69
C ARG A 278 -30.02 -0.99 27.93
N GLN A 279 -30.86 0.02 27.67
CA GLN A 279 -32.30 0.00 27.97
C GLN A 279 -33.18 -0.47 26.80
N GLY A 280 -32.66 -0.51 25.57
CA GLY A 280 -33.32 -1.08 24.40
C GLY A 280 -32.29 -1.29 23.30
N GLY A 281 -32.32 -2.44 22.64
CA GLY A 281 -31.24 -2.94 21.76
C GLY A 281 -30.74 -1.93 20.71
N PRO A 282 -29.52 -2.14 20.17
CA PRO A 282 -28.80 -1.12 19.43
C PRO A 282 -29.54 -0.73 18.14
N SER A 283 -30.11 0.47 18.09
CA SER A 283 -30.40 1.11 16.80
C SER A 283 -29.07 1.45 16.14
N THR A 284 -28.98 1.27 14.82
CA THR A 284 -27.79 1.60 14.02
C THR A 284 -27.35 3.06 14.22
N VAL A 285 -28.33 3.95 14.44
CA VAL A 285 -28.12 5.38 14.72
C VAL A 285 -27.43 5.57 16.07
N ILE A 286 -27.90 4.90 17.13
CA ILE A 286 -27.33 5.01 18.48
C ILE A 286 -25.91 4.41 18.52
N SER A 287 -25.70 3.29 17.83
CA SER A 287 -24.36 2.69 17.71
C SER A 287 -23.38 3.61 17.01
N ARG A 288 -23.77 4.23 15.88
CA ARG A 288 -22.93 5.22 15.17
C ARG A 288 -22.60 6.41 16.07
N ARG A 289 -23.60 6.95 16.78
CA ARG A 289 -23.39 8.08 17.70
C ARG A 289 -22.41 7.75 18.83
N LEU A 290 -22.49 6.54 19.39
CA LEU A 290 -21.55 6.10 20.42
C LEU A 290 -20.09 6.12 19.90
N LYS A 291 -19.88 5.68 18.66
CA LYS A 291 -18.54 5.63 18.04
C LYS A 291 -18.00 7.04 17.78
N GLU A 292 -18.85 7.96 17.32
CA GLU A 292 -18.51 9.39 17.19
C GLU A 292 -18.08 10.00 18.54
N CYS A 293 -18.91 9.85 19.59
CA CYS A 293 -18.59 10.35 20.93
C CYS A 293 -17.30 9.71 21.48
N ARG A 294 -17.02 8.45 21.13
CA ARG A 294 -15.78 7.75 21.54
C ARG A 294 -14.55 8.41 20.92
N LEU A 295 -14.59 8.68 19.61
CA LEU A 295 -13.50 9.33 18.89
C LEU A 295 -13.17 10.67 19.54
N GLU A 296 -14.17 11.50 19.80
CA GLU A 296 -13.98 12.82 20.40
C GLU A 296 -13.43 12.76 21.83
N THR A 297 -14.05 11.94 22.70
CA THR A 297 -13.66 11.87 24.11
C THR A 297 -12.29 11.24 24.33
N SER A 298 -11.87 10.36 23.41
CA SER A 298 -10.62 9.59 23.55
C SER A 298 -9.53 10.04 22.58
N TYR A 299 -9.81 11.03 21.72
CA TYR A 299 -8.94 11.50 20.65
C TYR A 299 -7.49 11.68 21.09
N LYS A 300 -7.26 12.56 22.07
CA LYS A 300 -5.91 12.91 22.57
C LYS A 300 -5.15 11.70 23.13
N HIS A 301 -5.86 10.76 23.75
CA HIS A 301 -5.26 9.60 24.43
C HIS A 301 -4.96 8.44 23.50
N ASP A 302 -5.78 8.27 22.46
CA ASP A 302 -5.74 7.10 21.59
C ASP A 302 -5.29 7.40 20.15
N LYS A 303 -5.09 8.68 19.79
CA LYS A 303 -4.52 9.12 18.50
C LYS A 303 -3.27 8.33 18.13
N LYS A 304 -2.30 8.20 19.04
CA LYS A 304 -1.05 7.47 18.76
C LYS A 304 -1.31 6.02 18.38
N ALA A 305 -2.18 5.33 19.11
CA ALA A 305 -2.50 3.92 18.86
C ALA A 305 -3.18 3.73 17.49
N TYR A 306 -4.09 4.63 17.12
CA TYR A 306 -4.69 4.65 15.79
C TYR A 306 -3.64 4.84 14.70
N ILE A 307 -2.76 5.85 14.83
CA ILE A 307 -1.75 6.15 13.81
C ILE A 307 -0.76 5.00 13.65
N ASP A 308 -0.28 4.43 14.76
CA ASP A 308 0.64 3.29 14.71
C ASP A 308 -0.03 2.07 14.05
N TYR A 309 -1.31 1.80 14.36
CA TYR A 309 -2.07 0.74 13.68
C TYR A 309 -2.19 0.97 12.17
N MET A 310 -2.56 2.18 11.75
CA MET A 310 -2.77 2.50 10.33
C MET A 310 -1.48 2.38 9.52
N CYS A 311 -0.33 2.72 10.11
CA CYS A 311 0.97 2.59 9.45
C CYS A 311 1.32 1.14 9.09
N TYR A 312 0.78 0.15 9.81
CA TYR A 312 1.02 -1.27 9.53
C TYR A 312 0.05 -1.87 8.51
N GLN A 313 -0.95 -1.11 8.07
CA GLN A 313 -1.88 -1.55 7.02
C GLN A 313 -1.29 -1.41 5.61
N GLY A 314 -0.11 -0.78 5.49
CA GLY A 314 0.57 -0.54 4.22
C GLY A 314 0.07 0.71 3.49
N TYR A 315 0.89 1.19 2.56
CA TYR A 315 0.61 2.39 1.79
C TYR A 315 -0.66 2.32 0.92
N PRO A 316 -1.05 1.19 0.32
CA PRO A 316 -2.31 1.13 -0.44
C PRO A 316 -3.55 1.50 0.38
N VAL A 317 -3.53 1.26 1.69
CA VAL A 317 -4.62 1.72 2.58
C VAL A 317 -4.57 3.23 2.77
N LEU A 318 -3.39 3.83 2.95
CA LEU A 318 -3.27 5.29 2.98
C LEU A 318 -3.80 5.92 1.68
N GLN A 319 -3.37 5.42 0.53
CA GLN A 319 -3.81 5.91 -0.78
C GLN A 319 -5.33 5.77 -0.97
N TYR A 320 -5.91 4.66 -0.54
CA TYR A 320 -7.36 4.46 -0.56
C TYR A 320 -8.08 5.52 0.28
N LEU A 321 -7.61 5.79 1.51
CA LEU A 321 -8.23 6.79 2.37
C LEU A 321 -8.13 8.22 1.82
N GLU A 322 -7.02 8.55 1.18
CA GLU A 322 -6.83 9.86 0.54
C GLU A 322 -7.77 10.08 -0.66
N GLN A 323 -8.32 9.02 -1.24
CA GLN A 323 -9.26 9.06 -2.36
C GLN A 323 -10.73 9.00 -1.94
N LEU A 324 -11.02 8.72 -0.66
CA LEU A 324 -12.38 8.63 -0.17
C LEU A 324 -13.05 10.00 -0.05
N GLU A 325 -14.31 10.07 -0.47
CA GLU A 325 -15.17 11.20 -0.14
C GLU A 325 -15.40 11.29 1.37
N LEU A 326 -15.62 12.51 1.86
CA LEU A 326 -15.70 12.81 3.29
C LEU A 326 -16.68 11.92 4.08
N PRO A 327 -17.90 11.58 3.60
CA PRO A 327 -18.81 10.69 4.34
C PRO A 327 -18.22 9.29 4.56
N HIS A 328 -17.66 8.70 3.50
CA HIS A 328 -17.05 7.37 3.53
C HIS A 328 -15.76 7.36 4.36
N LEU A 329 -14.96 8.41 4.24
CA LEU A 329 -13.74 8.60 5.02
C LEU A 329 -14.07 8.70 6.52
N LYS A 330 -15.06 9.51 6.87
CA LYS A 330 -15.55 9.70 8.23
C LYS A 330 -15.97 8.36 8.84
N ASP A 331 -16.83 7.61 8.14
CA ASP A 331 -17.31 6.31 8.62
C ASP A 331 -16.14 5.34 8.83
N TYR A 332 -15.22 5.23 7.87
CA TYR A 332 -14.06 4.35 7.99
C TYR A 332 -13.19 4.69 9.21
N VAL A 333 -12.86 5.98 9.39
CA VAL A 333 -12.00 6.45 10.48
C VAL A 333 -12.67 6.20 11.83
N ILE A 334 -13.96 6.49 11.96
CA ILE A 334 -14.72 6.29 13.21
C ILE A 334 -14.77 4.80 13.58
N GLU A 335 -15.12 3.94 12.63
CA GLU A 335 -15.19 2.49 12.84
C GLU A 335 -13.84 1.92 13.27
N THR A 336 -12.80 2.29 12.53
CA THR A 336 -11.43 1.82 12.79
C THR A 336 -10.91 2.32 14.13
N PHE A 337 -11.12 3.60 14.45
CA PHE A 337 -10.74 4.17 15.74
C PHE A 337 -11.49 3.49 16.90
N PHE A 338 -12.80 3.27 16.74
CA PHE A 338 -13.59 2.58 17.77
C PHE A 338 -13.09 1.14 18.00
N LYS A 339 -12.82 0.40 16.93
CA LYS A 339 -12.28 -0.97 16.99
C LYS A 339 -10.97 -1.02 17.78
N ILE A 340 -10.00 -0.18 17.41
CA ILE A 340 -8.66 -0.15 18.02
C ILE A 340 -8.73 0.25 19.49
N THR A 341 -9.50 1.30 19.81
CA THR A 341 -9.60 1.78 21.20
C THR A 341 -10.40 0.85 22.09
N THR A 342 -11.29 0.04 21.54
CA THR A 342 -12.03 -0.97 22.31
C THR A 342 -11.14 -2.18 22.58
N LYS A 343 -10.43 -2.70 21.57
CA LYS A 343 -9.46 -3.79 21.72
C LYS A 343 -8.40 -3.46 22.78
N LYS A 344 -7.77 -2.28 22.69
CA LYS A 344 -6.77 -1.81 23.66
C LYS A 344 -7.31 -1.74 25.10
N ARG A 345 -8.58 -1.39 25.29
CA ARG A 345 -9.21 -1.35 26.62
C ARG A 345 -9.55 -2.73 27.15
N GLN A 346 -10.02 -3.64 26.28
CA GLN A 346 -10.24 -5.04 26.64
C GLN A 346 -8.93 -5.70 27.09
N GLU A 347 -7.86 -5.51 26.34
CA GLU A 347 -6.51 -5.99 26.70
C GLU A 347 -6.05 -5.42 28.04
N LYS A 348 -6.21 -4.11 28.27
CA LYS A 348 -5.88 -3.46 29.57
C LYS A 348 -6.75 -3.95 30.74
N ALA A 349 -7.97 -4.37 30.49
CA ALA A 349 -8.88 -4.92 31.50
C ALA A 349 -8.62 -6.42 31.78
N GLY A 350 -7.60 -7.02 31.15
CA GLY A 350 -7.30 -8.45 31.28
C GLY A 350 -8.19 -9.36 30.43
N TRP A 351 -9.08 -8.78 29.62
CA TRP A 351 -9.95 -9.53 28.73
C TRP A 351 -9.17 -9.87 27.46
N ARG A 352 -8.44 -11.00 27.47
CA ARG A 352 -7.99 -11.62 26.23
C ARG A 352 -9.21 -12.21 25.54
N VAL A 353 -9.70 -11.57 24.49
CA VAL A 353 -10.63 -12.19 23.56
C VAL A 353 -9.88 -13.35 22.90
N THR A 354 -9.97 -14.53 23.52
CA THR A 354 -9.68 -15.77 22.83
C THR A 354 -10.84 -15.95 21.85
N THR A 355 -10.59 -15.73 20.57
CA THR A 355 -11.41 -16.31 19.52
C THR A 355 -11.27 -17.83 19.62
N ARG A 356 -11.97 -18.45 20.58
CA ARG A 356 -12.27 -19.88 20.54
C ARG A 356 -13.24 -20.07 19.40
N TYR A 357 -12.77 -20.67 18.32
CA TYR A 357 -13.65 -21.33 17.37
C TYR A 357 -14.46 -22.40 18.14
N PRO A 358 -15.79 -22.45 18.01
CA PRO A 358 -16.56 -23.59 18.48
C PRO A 358 -16.31 -24.73 17.50
N GLY A 359 -15.40 -25.63 17.87
CA GLY A 359 -15.00 -26.76 17.03
C GLY A 359 -14.08 -27.71 17.78
N GLY A 360 -14.34 -27.91 19.07
CA GLY A 360 -13.85 -29.07 19.80
C GLY A 360 -15.01 -30.04 19.92
N ILE A 361 -15.14 -30.95 18.95
CA ILE A 361 -15.81 -32.22 19.22
C ILE A 361 -14.81 -32.99 20.07
N ALA A 362 -15.19 -33.17 21.33
CA ALA A 362 -14.62 -34.18 22.18
C ALA A 362 -15.07 -35.53 21.64
N GLU A 363 -14.12 -36.42 21.35
CA GLU A 363 -14.38 -37.85 21.39
C GLU A 363 -13.28 -38.50 22.23
N SER A 364 -13.77 -39.05 23.35
CA SER A 364 -13.33 -40.21 24.15
C SER A 364 -11.99 -40.87 23.82
#